data_AF-A0A367J6M7-F1
#
_entry.id   AF-A0A367J6M7-F1
#
_cell.length_a   1.000
_cell.length_b   1.000
_cell.length_c   1.000
_cell.angle_alpha   90.00
_cell.angle_beta   90.00
_cell.angle_gamma   90.00
#
_symmetry.space_group_name_H-M   'P 1'
#
loop_
_entity.id
_entity.type
_entity.pdbx_description
1 polymer ?
#
loop_
_entity_poly.entity_id
_entity_poly.type
_entity_poly.pdbx_seq_one_letter_code
_entity_poly.pdbx_strand_id
1 'polypeptide(L)'
;MPPNPTRVPIRRTSRRFSSAHVPLPVYLGVDIELRDDNTSLYAISVHDGMYSTDYYQGELKKHDLCKSQKEIIVEAFTKLHEIVQLYAMAQNYKVQLIACSYDIGVQFFKNQEELIDLEEVITMSEYWQELDALPFRVETHAGSADERASAAVRKAVMWLSPKYPGNLPRISVGYRHEVEVDFNHIIHMVKCTDYEQTVSKKTWDL
;
A
#
# COMPACT_ATOMS: atom_id res chain seq x y z
N MET A 1 20.60 21.14 5.51
CA MET A 1 20.28 20.45 4.25
C MET A 1 19.76 19.07 4.62
N PRO A 2 18.54 18.66 4.23
CA PRO A 2 18.20 17.25 4.28
C PRO A 2 19.06 16.50 3.24
N PRO A 3 19.32 15.21 3.46
CA PRO A 3 20.46 14.48 2.89
C PRO A 3 20.36 14.25 1.37
N ASN A 4 21.53 14.03 0.76
CA ASN A 4 21.71 13.68 -0.64
C ASN A 4 21.24 12.22 -0.89
N PRO A 5 20.14 11.98 -1.63
CA PRO A 5 19.51 10.67 -1.80
C PRO A 5 19.88 10.13 -3.17
N THR A 6 20.93 9.31 -3.24
CA THR A 6 21.38 8.75 -4.52
C THR A 6 20.33 7.81 -5.10
N ARG A 7 19.51 8.36 -6.00
CA ARG A 7 18.63 7.73 -7.01
C ARG A 7 17.16 7.48 -6.69
N VAL A 8 16.53 8.30 -5.85
CA VAL A 8 15.09 8.57 -6.06
C VAL A 8 15.01 9.97 -6.68
N PRO A 9 14.50 10.16 -7.91
CA PRO A 9 14.28 11.47 -8.51
C PRO A 9 13.23 12.22 -7.69
N ILE A 10 13.73 12.95 -6.70
CA ILE A 10 12.93 13.91 -5.97
C ILE A 10 12.65 15.04 -6.95
N ARG A 11 11.40 15.15 -7.43
CA ARG A 11 10.95 16.43 -7.96
C ARG A 11 11.15 17.46 -6.85
N ARG A 12 12.03 18.44 -7.07
CA ARG A 12 12.14 19.58 -6.16
C ARG A 12 10.74 20.17 -6.03
N THR A 13 10.19 20.13 -4.83
CA THR A 13 8.92 20.76 -4.54
C THR A 13 9.05 22.24 -4.91
N SER A 14 8.14 22.76 -5.73
CA SER A 14 8.10 24.19 -6.04
C SER A 14 7.65 25.02 -4.82
N ARG A 15 7.13 24.34 -3.80
CA ARG A 15 6.67 24.93 -2.55
C ARG A 15 7.87 25.30 -1.68
N ARG A 16 7.98 26.59 -1.37
CA ARG A 16 8.90 27.07 -0.33
C ARG A 16 8.32 26.68 1.03
N PHE A 17 9.00 25.77 1.71
CA PHE A 17 8.61 25.38 3.05
C PHE A 17 9.39 26.17 4.10
N SER A 18 8.72 26.53 5.19
CA SER A 18 9.43 26.99 6.38
C SER A 18 10.18 25.82 7.01
N SER A 19 11.20 26.12 7.81
CA SER A 19 11.91 25.11 8.61
C SER A 19 11.00 24.37 9.61
N ALA A 20 9.78 24.86 9.84
CA ALA A 20 8.78 24.31 10.76
C ALA A 20 7.52 23.79 10.05
N HIS A 21 7.58 23.49 8.75
CA HIS A 21 6.40 23.03 8.02
C HIS A 21 5.97 21.62 8.46
N VAL A 22 4.67 21.47 8.70
CA VAL A 22 4.04 20.21 9.07
C VAL A 22 4.02 19.28 7.85
N PRO A 23 4.35 17.98 8.01
CA PRO A 23 4.23 17.01 6.92
C PRO A 23 2.83 16.97 6.31
N LEU A 24 2.77 16.84 4.99
CA LEU A 24 1.48 16.78 4.29
C LEU A 24 0.89 15.36 4.40
N PRO A 25 -0.33 15.20 4.90
CA PRO A 25 -0.98 13.89 4.95
C PRO A 25 -1.34 13.44 3.53
N VAL A 26 -0.90 12.25 3.15
CA VAL A 26 -1.17 11.65 1.83
C VAL A 26 -1.54 10.18 1.95
N TYR A 27 -2.19 9.68 0.91
CA TYR A 27 -2.46 8.27 0.66
C TYR A 27 -1.62 7.86 -0.54
N LEU A 28 -0.93 6.73 -0.45
CA LEU A 28 -0.10 6.23 -1.55
C LEU A 28 -0.76 5.02 -2.18
N GLY A 29 -0.60 4.88 -3.48
CA GLY A 29 -0.84 3.65 -4.23
C GLY A 29 0.48 3.15 -4.75
N VAL A 30 0.78 1.88 -4.55
CA VAL A 30 2.05 1.28 -4.98
C VAL A 30 1.77 0.03 -5.78
N ASP A 31 2.57 -0.19 -6.82
CA ASP A 31 2.56 -1.40 -7.63
C ASP A 31 4.01 -1.75 -8.00
N ILE A 32 4.30 -3.04 -8.14
CA ILE A 32 5.57 -3.53 -8.67
C ILE A 32 5.24 -4.36 -9.92
N GLU A 33 6.12 -4.33 -10.91
CA GLU A 33 6.00 -5.12 -12.13
C GLU A 33 7.32 -5.83 -12.37
N LEU A 34 7.27 -7.16 -12.51
CA LEU A 34 8.42 -7.96 -12.91
C LEU A 34 8.39 -8.15 -14.42
N ARG A 35 9.45 -7.73 -15.10
CA ARG A 35 9.61 -7.89 -16.55
C ARG A 35 10.41 -9.13 -16.90
N ASP A 36 10.26 -9.59 -18.15
CA ASP A 36 10.92 -10.78 -18.69
C ASP A 36 12.46 -10.70 -18.64
N ASP A 37 13.04 -9.50 -18.58
CA ASP A 37 14.48 -9.28 -18.47
C ASP A 37 15.02 -9.37 -17.03
N ASN A 38 14.21 -9.90 -16.11
CA ASN A 38 14.50 -10.03 -14.68
C ASN A 38 14.70 -8.67 -13.99
N THR A 39 14.04 -7.63 -14.52
CA THR A 39 14.04 -6.29 -13.95
C THR A 39 12.73 -6.03 -13.23
N SER A 40 12.81 -5.59 -11.97
CA SER A 40 11.66 -5.09 -11.23
C SER A 40 11.49 -3.59 -11.45
N LEU A 41 10.27 -3.20 -11.78
CA LEU A 41 9.84 -1.81 -11.86
C LEU A 41 8.84 -1.52 -10.76
N TYR A 42 8.70 -0.25 -10.42
CA TYR A 42 7.70 0.21 -9.47
C TYR A 42 6.97 1.44 -9.97
N ALA A 43 5.76 1.61 -9.43
CA ALA A 43 4.96 2.81 -9.57
C ALA A 43 4.44 3.26 -8.19
N ILE A 44 4.44 4.57 -7.97
CA ILE A 44 3.86 5.25 -6.81
C ILE A 44 2.88 6.30 -7.34
N SER A 45 1.63 6.23 -6.88
CA SER A 45 0.60 7.26 -7.12
C SER A 45 0.25 7.94 -5.80
N VAL A 46 0.23 9.26 -5.77
CA VAL A 46 -0.02 10.05 -4.55
C VAL A 46 -1.39 10.67 -4.60
N HIS A 47 -2.16 10.52 -3.52
CA HIS A 47 -3.49 11.11 -3.36
C HIS A 47 -3.55 11.95 -2.08
N ASP A 48 -4.16 13.13 -2.11
CA ASP A 48 -4.37 13.96 -0.91
C ASP A 48 -5.71 13.66 -0.20
N GLY A 49 -6.43 12.67 -0.72
CA GLY A 49 -7.76 12.26 -0.29
C GLY A 49 -8.91 12.84 -1.12
N MET A 50 -8.64 13.81 -2.00
CA MET A 50 -9.60 14.33 -2.98
C MET A 50 -9.11 14.14 -4.42
N TYR A 51 -7.83 14.40 -4.66
CA TYR A 51 -7.22 14.34 -5.98
C TYR A 51 -5.89 13.58 -5.97
N SER A 52 -5.55 13.02 -7.12
CA SER A 52 -4.18 12.57 -7.40
C SER A 52 -3.28 13.79 -7.56
N THR A 53 -2.18 13.84 -6.80
CA THR A 53 -1.34 15.04 -6.68
C THR A 53 0.05 14.87 -7.27
N ASP A 54 0.58 13.65 -7.26
CA ASP A 54 1.86 13.33 -7.87
C ASP A 54 1.89 11.87 -8.30
N TYR A 55 2.86 11.56 -9.13
CA TYR A 55 3.08 10.23 -9.66
C TYR A 55 4.56 10.01 -9.94
N TYR A 56 5.01 8.80 -9.67
CA TYR A 56 6.40 8.42 -9.82
C TYR A 56 6.53 6.96 -10.30
N GLN A 57 7.44 6.70 -11.24
CA GLN A 57 7.84 5.35 -11.64
C GLN A 57 9.34 5.24 -11.83
N GLY A 58 9.86 4.04 -11.64
CA GLY A 58 11.26 3.77 -11.88
C GLY A 58 11.58 2.29 -11.90
N GLU A 59 12.87 2.02 -12.10
CA GLU A 59 13.46 0.71 -11.92
C GLU A 59 13.83 0.53 -10.45
N LEU A 60 13.39 -0.58 -9.85
CA LEU A 60 13.80 -1.01 -8.51
C LEU A 60 15.19 -1.64 -8.60
N LYS A 61 15.27 -2.73 -9.35
CA LYS A 61 16.48 -3.55 -9.44
C LYS A 61 16.45 -4.48 -10.64
N LYS A 62 17.61 -4.64 -11.27
CA LYS A 62 17.90 -5.79 -12.11
C LYS A 62 18.37 -6.96 -11.24
N HIS A 63 17.60 -8.04 -11.22
CA HIS A 63 17.86 -9.19 -10.37
C HIS A 63 18.85 -10.15 -11.00
N ASP A 64 19.56 -10.90 -10.15
CA ASP A 64 20.45 -11.97 -10.59
C ASP A 64 19.62 -13.16 -11.13
N LEU A 65 20.05 -13.73 -12.25
CA LEU A 65 19.42 -14.88 -12.89
C LEU A 65 19.55 -16.16 -12.05
N CYS A 66 20.50 -16.20 -11.10
CA CYS A 66 20.68 -17.35 -10.21
C CYS A 66 19.70 -17.40 -9.04
N LYS A 67 18.91 -16.34 -8.81
CA LYS A 67 17.95 -16.28 -7.69
C LYS A 67 16.66 -17.00 -8.01
N SER A 68 16.07 -17.60 -6.99
CA SER A 68 14.70 -18.12 -7.08
C SER A 68 13.70 -16.97 -7.24
N GLN A 69 12.55 -17.25 -7.84
CA GLN A 69 11.46 -16.27 -8.01
C GLN A 69 11.02 -15.66 -6.66
N LYS A 70 10.96 -16.48 -5.61
CA LYS A 70 10.63 -16.03 -4.26
C LYS A 70 11.64 -14.99 -3.74
N GLU A 71 12.93 -15.23 -3.94
CA GLU A 71 13.97 -14.28 -3.53
C GLU A 71 13.92 -12.99 -4.35
N ILE A 72 13.60 -13.07 -5.64
CA ILE A 72 13.41 -11.91 -6.52
C ILE A 72 12.26 -11.03 -6.00
N ILE A 73 11.14 -11.64 -5.66
CA ILE A 73 9.95 -10.94 -5.16
C ILE A 73 10.24 -10.28 -3.81
N VAL A 74 10.80 -11.03 -2.85
CA VAL A 74 11.18 -10.48 -1.54
C VAL A 74 12.14 -9.31 -1.71
N GLU A 75 13.13 -9.43 -2.60
CA GLU A 75 14.07 -8.36 -2.88
C GLU A 75 13.41 -7.13 -3.52
N ALA A 76 12.49 -7.33 -4.46
CA ALA A 76 11.73 -6.24 -5.09
C ALA A 76 10.89 -5.50 -4.04
N PHE A 77 10.27 -6.23 -3.13
CA PHE A 77 9.48 -5.69 -2.04
C PHE A 77 10.29 -4.89 -1.02
N THR A 78 11.40 -5.44 -0.54
CA THR A 78 12.31 -4.72 0.36
C THR A 78 12.80 -3.43 -0.30
N LYS A 79 13.11 -3.47 -1.61
CA LYS A 79 13.53 -2.28 -2.36
C LYS A 79 12.40 -1.27 -2.53
N LEU A 80 11.17 -1.71 -2.75
CA LEU A 80 10.03 -0.80 -2.82
C LEU A 80 9.84 -0.07 -1.49
N HIS A 81 9.89 -0.80 -0.38
CA HIS A 81 9.76 -0.21 0.96
C HIS A 81 10.81 0.89 1.20
N GLU A 82 12.09 0.60 0.92
CA GLU A 82 13.18 1.59 1.00
C GLU A 82 12.86 2.85 0.15
N ILE A 83 12.38 2.66 -1.08
CA ILE A 83 12.04 3.77 -1.98
C ILE A 83 10.84 4.56 -1.45
N VAL A 84 9.79 3.92 -0.96
CA VAL A 84 8.60 4.59 -0.41
C VAL A 84 8.99 5.43 0.80
N GLN A 85 9.82 4.89 1.70
CA GLN A 85 10.34 5.63 2.85
C GLN A 85 11.15 6.86 2.43
N LEU A 86 12.09 6.67 1.49
CA LEU A 86 12.88 7.78 0.94
C LEU A 86 12.01 8.83 0.25
N TYR A 87 11.00 8.39 -0.51
CA TYR A 87 10.06 9.28 -1.20
C TYR A 87 9.22 10.08 -0.21
N ALA A 88 8.68 9.44 0.84
CA ALA A 88 7.91 10.12 1.88
C ALA A 88 8.76 11.16 2.64
N MET A 89 9.98 10.79 3.01
CA MET A 89 10.92 11.73 3.66
C MET A 89 11.29 12.90 2.74
N ALA A 90 11.57 12.61 1.47
CA ALA A 90 11.96 13.61 0.48
C ALA A 90 10.87 14.65 0.21
N GLN A 91 9.61 14.20 0.14
CA GLN A 91 8.45 15.06 -0.12
C GLN A 91 7.87 15.69 1.16
N ASN A 92 8.44 15.36 2.32
CA ASN A 92 7.89 15.67 3.64
C ASN A 92 6.40 15.28 3.77
N TYR A 93 6.12 14.02 3.43
CA TYR A 93 4.80 13.43 3.55
C TYR A 93 4.63 12.68 4.86
N LYS A 94 3.45 12.82 5.47
CA LYS A 94 2.93 11.85 6.44
C LYS A 94 2.02 10.90 5.68
N VAL A 95 2.53 9.72 5.38
CA VAL A 95 1.73 8.68 4.70
C VAL A 95 0.73 8.12 5.70
N GLN A 96 -0.56 8.23 5.39
CA GLN A 96 -1.65 7.71 6.23
C GLN A 96 -2.02 6.28 5.86
N LEU A 97 -1.93 5.96 4.56
CA LEU A 97 -2.32 4.68 3.99
C LEU A 97 -1.43 4.36 2.81
N ILE A 98 -1.09 3.08 2.66
CA ILE A 98 -0.39 2.55 1.49
C ILE A 98 -1.27 1.47 0.88
N ALA A 99 -1.83 1.78 -0.28
CA ALA A 99 -2.66 0.90 -1.08
C ALA A 99 -1.77 0.10 -2.03
N CYS A 100 -1.59 -1.18 -1.75
CA CYS A 100 -0.75 -2.02 -2.59
C CYS A 100 -1.59 -2.74 -3.63
N SER A 101 -1.35 -2.40 -4.90
CA SER A 101 -1.81 -3.19 -6.03
C SER A 101 -0.84 -4.34 -6.25
N TYR A 102 -1.36 -5.57 -6.27
CA TYR A 102 -0.55 -6.75 -6.56
C TYR A 102 -1.20 -7.59 -7.64
N ASP A 103 -0.59 -7.60 -8.82
CA ASP A 103 -0.81 -8.60 -9.89
C ASP A 103 0.40 -9.54 -10.06
N ILE A 104 1.52 -9.25 -9.39
CA ILE A 104 2.81 -9.96 -9.53
C ILE A 104 2.69 -11.42 -9.09
N GLY A 105 1.99 -11.68 -7.98
CA GLY A 105 1.78 -13.04 -7.49
C GLY A 105 0.83 -13.84 -8.38
N VAL A 106 -0.18 -13.19 -8.97
CA VAL A 106 -1.28 -13.85 -9.67
C VAL A 106 -0.85 -14.41 -11.03
N GLN A 107 -0.02 -13.69 -11.78
CA GLN A 107 0.44 -14.17 -13.09
C GLN A 107 1.50 -15.27 -12.98
N PHE A 108 2.37 -15.21 -11.96
CA PHE A 108 3.48 -16.16 -11.80
C PHE A 108 3.14 -17.39 -10.97
N PHE A 109 2.23 -17.28 -9.99
CA PHE A 109 1.86 -18.39 -9.11
C PHE A 109 0.39 -18.73 -9.28
N LYS A 110 0.08 -19.45 -10.37
CA LYS A 110 -1.28 -19.98 -10.60
C LYS A 110 -1.78 -20.96 -9.53
N ASN A 111 -0.97 -21.34 -8.51
CA ASN A 111 -1.26 -22.50 -7.66
C ASN A 111 -0.71 -22.49 -6.21
N GLN A 112 -0.35 -21.37 -5.56
CA GLN A 112 0.22 -21.46 -4.19
C GLN A 112 -0.30 -20.40 -3.18
N GLU A 113 -1.13 -20.86 -2.24
CA GLU A 113 -1.53 -20.13 -1.02
C GLU A 113 -0.33 -19.73 -0.14
N GLU A 114 0.77 -20.50 -0.18
CA GLU A 114 1.96 -20.30 0.66
C GLU A 114 2.72 -18.98 0.42
N LEU A 115 2.53 -18.32 -0.73
CA LEU A 115 3.20 -17.05 -1.01
C LEU A 115 2.45 -15.85 -0.43
N ILE A 116 1.12 -15.92 -0.35
CA ILE A 116 0.27 -14.86 0.19
C ILE A 116 0.66 -14.57 1.65
N ASP A 117 0.94 -15.61 2.43
CA ASP A 117 1.38 -15.48 3.82
C ASP A 117 2.74 -14.79 3.96
N LEU A 118 3.69 -15.04 3.07
CA LEU A 118 5.03 -14.42 3.15
C LEU A 118 5.00 -12.95 2.74
N GLU A 119 4.18 -12.62 1.73
CA GLU A 119 4.03 -11.29 1.16
C GLU A 119 3.24 -10.35 2.09
N GLU A 120 2.13 -10.83 2.66
CA GLU A 120 1.31 -10.05 3.61
C GLU A 120 2.07 -9.80 4.92
N VAL A 121 2.84 -10.76 5.41
CA VAL A 121 3.50 -10.62 6.72
C VAL A 121 4.68 -9.65 6.66
N ILE A 122 5.51 -9.67 5.61
CA ILE A 122 6.75 -8.89 5.62
C ILE A 122 6.47 -7.42 5.27
N THR A 123 5.90 -7.14 4.09
CA THR A 123 5.80 -5.75 3.62
C THR A 123 4.76 -4.90 4.33
N MET A 124 3.60 -5.50 4.68
CA MET A 124 2.54 -4.73 5.31
C MET A 124 2.91 -4.34 6.74
N SER A 125 3.55 -5.26 7.47
CA SER A 125 4.03 -5.00 8.82
C SER A 125 5.10 -3.90 8.83
N GLU A 126 6.00 -3.88 7.85
CA GLU A 126 7.04 -2.84 7.71
C GLU A 126 6.43 -1.45 7.50
N TYR A 127 5.44 -1.32 6.62
CA TYR A 127 4.75 -0.04 6.41
C TYR A 127 4.04 0.46 7.67
N TRP A 128 3.40 -0.44 8.42
CA TRP A 128 2.78 -0.08 9.69
C TRP A 128 3.82 0.36 10.73
N GLN A 129 4.89 -0.42 10.91
CA GLN A 129 5.88 -0.18 11.94
C GLN A 129 6.77 1.04 11.67
N GLU A 130 7.20 1.23 10.42
CA GLU A 130 8.20 2.25 10.09
C GLU A 130 7.60 3.57 9.61
N LEU A 131 6.46 3.53 8.91
CA LEU A 131 5.81 4.73 8.38
C LEU A 131 4.60 5.16 9.21
N ASP A 132 4.12 4.31 10.13
CA ASP A 132 2.85 4.49 10.83
C ASP A 132 1.75 4.80 9.79
N ALA A 133 1.71 3.95 8.77
CA ALA A 133 0.78 4.01 7.65
C ALA A 133 -0.02 2.71 7.60
N LEU A 134 -1.32 2.81 7.35
CA LEU A 134 -2.19 1.64 7.22
C LEU A 134 -1.90 0.93 5.89
N PRO A 135 -1.32 -0.28 5.89
CA PRO A 135 -1.21 -1.07 4.67
C PRO A 135 -2.60 -1.55 4.24
N PHE A 136 -2.86 -1.53 2.94
CA PHE A 136 -4.15 -1.95 2.41
C PHE A 136 -4.00 -2.60 1.05
N ARG A 137 -4.32 -3.90 0.98
CA ARG A 137 -4.25 -4.65 -0.27
C ARG A 137 -5.45 -4.33 -1.15
N VAL A 138 -5.19 -4.05 -2.42
CA VAL A 138 -6.24 -3.74 -3.40
C VAL A 138 -6.05 -4.56 -4.65
N GLU A 139 -7.08 -5.31 -5.02
CA GLU A 139 -7.13 -5.95 -6.32
C GLU A 139 -7.37 -4.90 -7.41
N THR A 140 -6.48 -4.86 -8.39
CA THR A 140 -6.60 -3.96 -9.55
C THR A 140 -6.36 -4.73 -10.84
N HIS A 141 -7.04 -4.31 -11.91
CA HIS A 141 -6.91 -4.91 -13.23
C HIS A 141 -6.64 -3.77 -14.21
N ALA A 142 -5.37 -3.52 -14.49
CA ALA A 142 -4.95 -2.51 -15.45
C ALA A 142 -3.66 -2.95 -16.16
N GLY A 143 -3.45 -2.45 -17.38
CA GLY A 143 -2.39 -2.94 -18.27
C GLY A 143 -0.99 -2.56 -17.83
N SER A 144 -0.86 -1.49 -17.04
CA SER A 144 0.43 -0.94 -16.62
C SER A 144 0.48 -0.65 -15.11
N ALA A 145 1.67 -0.72 -14.52
CA ALA A 145 1.90 -0.53 -13.09
C ALA A 145 1.38 0.83 -12.56
N ASP A 146 1.42 1.86 -13.40
CA ASP A 146 0.94 3.20 -13.05
C ASP A 146 -0.57 3.29 -12.90
N GLU A 147 -1.31 2.70 -13.85
CA GLU A 147 -2.76 2.61 -13.79
C GLU A 147 -3.20 1.77 -12.59
N ARG A 148 -2.48 0.67 -12.32
CA ARG A 148 -2.70 -0.20 -11.16
C ARG A 148 -2.47 0.52 -9.83
N ALA A 149 -1.32 1.18 -9.66
CA ALA A 149 -1.04 2.00 -8.46
C ALA A 149 -2.09 3.11 -8.27
N SER A 150 -2.47 3.79 -9.36
CA SER A 150 -3.50 4.84 -9.35
C SER A 150 -4.90 4.32 -9.02
N ALA A 151 -5.25 3.13 -9.51
CA ALA A 151 -6.50 2.47 -9.16
C ALA A 151 -6.51 2.04 -7.68
N ALA A 152 -5.40 1.50 -7.18
CA ALA A 152 -5.27 1.05 -5.79
C ALA A 152 -5.51 2.19 -4.80
N VAL A 153 -4.80 3.32 -4.95
CA VAL A 153 -4.97 4.44 -4.03
C VAL A 153 -6.38 5.01 -4.07
N ARG A 154 -6.99 5.13 -5.26
CA ARG A 154 -8.37 5.65 -5.37
C ARG A 154 -9.37 4.76 -4.66
N LYS A 155 -9.28 3.44 -4.86
CA LYS A 155 -10.13 2.47 -4.16
C LYS A 155 -9.92 2.54 -2.64
N ALA A 156 -8.67 2.56 -2.18
CA ALA A 156 -8.35 2.63 -0.76
C ALA A 156 -8.85 3.92 -0.10
N VAL A 157 -8.66 5.07 -0.76
CA VAL A 157 -9.20 6.36 -0.29
C VAL A 157 -10.74 6.29 -0.24
N MET A 158 -11.37 5.75 -1.28
CA MET A 158 -12.83 5.56 -1.32
C MET A 158 -13.39 4.61 -0.27
N TRP A 159 -12.57 3.76 0.35
CA TRP A 159 -13.03 2.82 1.38
C TRP A 159 -12.63 3.24 2.80
N LEU A 160 -11.48 3.89 2.96
CA LEU A 160 -10.86 4.11 4.26
C LEU A 160 -10.60 5.58 4.59
N SER A 161 -10.67 6.49 3.62
CA SER A 161 -10.44 7.90 3.92
C SER A 161 -11.61 8.50 4.70
N PRO A 162 -11.36 9.23 5.80
CA PRO A 162 -12.39 9.95 6.54
C PRO A 162 -13.02 11.09 5.73
N LYS A 163 -12.41 11.47 4.59
CA LYS A 163 -12.94 12.51 3.70
C LYS A 163 -14.13 12.05 2.87
N TYR A 164 -14.28 10.74 2.65
CA TYR A 164 -15.42 10.19 1.94
C TYR A 164 -16.60 9.96 2.91
N PRO A 165 -17.77 10.58 2.66
CA PRO A 165 -18.94 10.41 3.52
C PRO A 165 -19.32 8.93 3.63
N GLY A 166 -19.45 8.43 4.87
CA GLY A 166 -19.77 7.03 5.15
C GLY A 166 -18.59 6.17 5.60
N ASN A 167 -17.35 6.62 5.37
CA ASN A 167 -16.14 5.87 5.73
C ASN A 167 -15.53 6.26 7.07
N LEU A 168 -16.10 7.25 7.76
CA LEU A 168 -15.69 7.56 9.13
C LEU A 168 -16.03 6.34 9.99
N PRO A 169 -15.02 5.65 10.58
CA PRO A 169 -15.29 4.60 11.55
C PRO A 169 -16.16 5.23 12.63
N ARG A 170 -17.39 4.74 12.77
CA ARG A 170 -18.30 5.28 13.77
C ARG A 170 -17.71 4.90 15.12
N ILE A 171 -17.26 5.90 15.87
CA ILE A 171 -16.87 5.71 17.25
C ILE A 171 -18.11 5.16 17.97
N SER A 172 -18.03 3.94 18.50
CA SER A 172 -19.08 3.42 19.37
C SER A 172 -19.00 4.19 20.67
N VAL A 173 -20.06 4.91 20.99
CA VAL A 173 -20.22 5.56 22.29
C VAL A 173 -21.27 4.75 23.04
N GLY A 174 -20.80 4.01 24.03
CA GLY A 174 -21.60 3.13 24.86
C GLY A 174 -22.33 3.85 25.98
N TYR A 175 -22.72 3.08 26.99
CA TYR A 175 -23.34 3.61 28.20
C TYR A 175 -22.43 4.64 28.90
N ARG A 176 -23.02 5.70 29.46
CA ARG A 176 -22.29 6.82 30.11
C ARG A 176 -21.32 7.60 29.23
N HIS A 177 -21.51 7.57 27.91
CA HIS A 177 -20.65 8.29 26.96
C HIS A 177 -19.21 7.78 26.94
N GLU A 178 -18.99 6.52 27.31
CA GLU A 178 -17.68 5.88 27.24
C GLU A 178 -17.44 5.37 25.80
N VAL A 179 -16.23 5.60 25.28
CA VAL A 179 -15.82 5.05 23.97
C VAL A 179 -15.59 3.56 24.14
N GLU A 180 -16.35 2.73 23.42
CA GLU A 180 -16.18 1.27 23.49
C GLU A 180 -15.00 0.86 22.60
N VAL A 181 -13.99 0.27 23.22
CA VAL A 181 -12.88 -0.36 22.50
C VAL A 181 -13.44 -1.52 21.67
N ASP A 182 -13.03 -1.59 20.41
CA ASP A 182 -13.44 -2.62 19.47
C ASP A 182 -14.96 -2.82 19.35
N PHE A 183 -15.74 -1.76 19.60
CA PHE A 183 -17.21 -1.80 19.53
C PHE A 183 -17.77 -2.90 20.47
N ASN A 184 -17.26 -2.98 21.70
CA ASN A 184 -17.61 -4.02 22.68
C ASN A 184 -17.30 -5.45 22.16
N HIS A 185 -16.11 -5.62 21.58
CA HIS A 185 -15.63 -6.86 20.96
C HIS A 185 -16.39 -7.31 19.70
N ILE A 186 -17.23 -6.44 19.12
CA ILE A 186 -17.89 -6.72 17.84
C ILE A 186 -16.88 -6.60 16.69
N ILE A 187 -15.96 -5.64 16.75
CA ILE A 187 -14.89 -5.51 15.77
C ILE A 187 -13.76 -6.46 16.16
N HIS A 188 -13.44 -7.40 15.27
CA HIS A 188 -12.31 -8.30 15.42
C HIS A 188 -11.68 -8.53 14.04
N MET A 189 -10.43 -8.98 14.01
CA MET A 189 -9.80 -9.39 12.75
C MET A 189 -10.51 -10.64 12.23
N VAL A 190 -11.13 -10.50 11.06
CA VAL A 190 -11.93 -11.53 10.40
C VAL A 190 -11.01 -12.59 9.81
N LYS A 191 -11.32 -13.86 10.00
CA LYS A 191 -10.67 -14.99 9.32
C LYS A 191 -11.51 -15.43 8.12
N CYS A 192 -10.90 -16.16 7.17
CA CYS A 192 -11.65 -16.73 6.04
C CYS A 192 -12.87 -17.55 6.48
N THR A 193 -12.77 -18.27 7.61
CA THR A 193 -13.86 -19.04 8.22
C THR A 193 -15.06 -18.19 8.65
N ASP A 194 -14.84 -16.94 8.99
CA ASP A 194 -15.91 -16.03 9.40
C ASP A 194 -16.63 -15.49 8.15
N TYR A 195 -15.90 -15.27 7.05
CA TYR A 195 -16.51 -14.90 5.77
C TYR A 195 -17.34 -16.04 5.16
N GLU A 196 -16.85 -17.29 5.22
CA GLU A 196 -17.57 -18.49 4.76
C GLU A 196 -18.98 -18.59 5.35
N GLN A 197 -19.14 -18.23 6.63
CA GLN A 197 -20.43 -18.26 7.34
C GLN A 197 -21.40 -17.18 6.88
N THR A 198 -20.92 -16.09 6.27
CA THR A 198 -21.76 -14.97 5.83
C THR A 198 -22.27 -15.14 4.40
N VAL A 199 -21.70 -16.07 3.63
CA VAL A 199 -22.04 -16.28 2.22
C VAL A 199 -22.72 -17.62 1.99
N SER A 200 -23.44 -17.74 0.88
CA SER A 200 -24.01 -19.03 0.50
C SER A 200 -22.93 -19.97 0.00
N LYS A 201 -23.12 -21.29 0.13
CA LYS A 201 -22.18 -22.30 -0.39
C LYS A 201 -21.84 -22.08 -1.88
N LYS A 202 -22.82 -21.64 -2.68
CA LYS A 202 -22.62 -21.33 -4.09
C LYS A 202 -21.69 -20.13 -4.33
N THR A 203 -21.65 -19.19 -3.40
CA THR A 203 -20.77 -18.01 -3.44
C THR A 203 -19.36 -18.36 -2.94
N TRP A 204 -19.24 -19.34 -2.05
CA TRP A 204 -17.96 -19.80 -1.51
C TRP A 204 -17.20 -20.75 -2.45
N ASP A 205 -17.92 -21.64 -3.14
CA ASP A 205 -17.33 -22.66 -4.03
C ASP A 205 -16.95 -22.12 -5.44
N LEU A 206 -16.95 -20.79 -5.65
CA LEU A 206 -16.62 -20.11 -6.92
C LEU A 206 -15.15 -19.73 -6.98
#